data_AF-A0A2T4TG08-F1
#
_entry.id   AF-A0A2T4TG08-F1
#
_cell.length_a   1.000
_cell.length_b   1.000
_cell.length_c   1.000
_cell.angle_alpha   90.00
_cell.angle_beta   90.00
_cell.angle_gamma   90.00
#
_symmetry.space_group_name_H-M   'P 1'
#
loop_
_entity.id
_entity.type
_entity.pdbx_description
1 polymer ?
#
loop_
_entity_poly.entity_id
_entity_poly.type
_entity_poly.pdbx_seq_one_letter_code
_entity_poly.pdbx_strand_id
1 'polypeptide(L)'
;MDKERIIEKLDWLFKSALSAPDPTSEEFKEEQFLFFENYVRFLQDNGFTTRVLLKENEKATTESQIKIGDLTPEGLKFYFYGIRKWREKYDRAKDKKKAINDFNFIEKKLKQFREQ
;
A
#
# COMPACT_ATOMS: atom_id res chain seq x y z
N MET A 1 -4.99 18.70 -10.08
CA MET A 1 -4.58 17.96 -8.88
C MET A 1 -3.07 18.00 -8.81
N ASP A 2 -2.52 18.39 -7.67
CA ASP A 2 -1.06 18.51 -7.52
C ASP A 2 -0.40 17.13 -7.60
N LYS A 3 0.48 16.93 -8.60
CA LYS A 3 1.18 15.67 -8.83
C LYS A 3 2.22 15.38 -7.76
N GLU A 4 2.76 16.41 -7.11
CA GLU A 4 3.80 16.26 -6.10
C GLU A 4 3.25 15.94 -4.72
N ARG A 5 1.93 16.07 -4.54
CA ARG A 5 1.27 15.73 -3.29
C ARG A 5 1.49 14.27 -2.94
N ILE A 6 2.06 14.03 -1.75
CA ILE A 6 2.23 12.71 -1.17
C ILE A 6 0.88 12.21 -0.65
N ILE A 7 0.50 10.99 -1.04
CA ILE A 7 -0.72 10.31 -0.56
C ILE A 7 -0.43 9.34 0.58
N GLU A 8 0.78 8.78 0.62
CA GLU A 8 1.24 7.87 1.67
C GLU A 8 2.76 7.99 1.80
N LYS A 9 3.26 8.02 3.04
CA LYS A 9 4.68 7.92 3.38
C LYS A 9 4.81 7.06 4.63
N LEU A 10 5.69 6.06 4.61
CA LEU A 10 5.84 5.13 5.73
C LEU A 10 6.33 5.80 7.01
N ASP A 11 7.24 6.78 6.91
CA ASP A 11 7.68 7.60 8.05
C ASP A 11 6.51 8.25 8.82
N TRP A 12 5.46 8.71 8.13
CA TRP A 12 4.29 9.30 8.79
C TRP A 12 3.52 8.28 9.62
N LEU A 13 3.48 7.03 9.16
CA LEU A 13 2.82 5.95 9.87
C LEU A 13 3.58 5.61 11.16
N PHE A 14 4.91 5.52 11.11
CA PHE A 14 5.72 5.16 12.28
C PHE A 14 5.79 6.27 13.33
N LYS A 15 5.53 7.51 12.93
CA LYS A 15 5.42 8.67 13.83
C LYS A 15 3.99 8.89 14.35
N SER A 16 3.02 8.14 13.85
CA SER A 16 1.62 8.30 14.24
C SER A 16 1.31 7.48 15.49
N ALA A 17 0.82 8.15 16.52
CA ALA A 17 0.35 7.53 17.77
C ALA A 17 -0.92 6.65 17.58
N LEU A 18 -1.53 6.65 16.39
CA LEU A 18 -2.78 5.94 16.08
C LEU A 18 -2.57 4.63 15.31
N SER A 19 -1.33 4.28 14.97
CA SER A 19 -1.04 3.25 13.96
C SER A 19 -0.90 1.83 14.52
N ALA A 20 -0.55 1.69 15.81
CA ALA A 20 -0.40 0.43 16.53
C ALA A 20 -0.22 0.68 18.05
N PRO A 21 -0.28 -0.36 18.91
CA PRO A 21 0.07 -0.24 20.33
C PRO A 21 1.53 0.20 20.55
N ASP A 22 2.43 -0.20 19.66
CA ASP A 22 3.82 0.27 19.60
C ASP A 22 4.27 0.45 18.13
N PRO A 23 4.12 1.67 17.57
CA PRO A 23 4.50 1.98 16.20
C PRO A 23 6.03 2.02 15.99
N THR A 24 6.81 1.91 17.07
CA THR A 24 8.28 1.92 17.00
C THR A 24 8.89 0.52 16.94
N SER A 25 8.10 -0.51 17.29
CA SER A 25 8.51 -1.92 17.27
C SER A 25 9.01 -2.36 15.88
N GLU A 26 10.04 -3.21 15.86
CA GLU A 26 10.61 -3.73 14.63
C GLU A 26 9.61 -4.60 13.86
N GLU A 27 8.85 -5.46 14.57
CA GLU A 27 7.82 -6.30 13.95
C GLU A 27 6.76 -5.49 13.21
N PHE A 28 6.24 -4.42 13.82
CA PHE A 28 5.28 -3.54 13.15
C PHE A 28 5.89 -2.87 11.92
N LYS A 29 7.14 -2.39 12.01
CA LYS A 29 7.81 -1.77 10.87
C LYS A 29 8.01 -2.75 9.71
N GLU A 30 8.48 -3.96 10.00
CA GLU A 30 8.65 -5.03 9.01
C GLU A 30 7.33 -5.38 8.33
N GLU A 31 6.24 -5.46 9.09
CA GLU A 31 4.90 -5.67 8.54
C GLU A 31 4.48 -4.56 7.58
N GLN A 32 4.73 -3.30 7.95
CA GLN A 32 4.36 -2.16 7.11
C GLN A 32 5.23 -2.04 5.87
N PHE A 33 6.53 -2.36 5.97
CA PHE A 33 7.41 -2.47 4.81
C PHE A 33 6.93 -3.57 3.86
N LEU A 34 6.68 -4.78 4.37
CA LEU A 34 6.19 -5.89 3.56
C LEU A 34 4.86 -5.56 2.89
N PHE A 35 3.95 -4.92 3.63
CA PHE A 35 2.66 -4.55 3.07
C PHE A 35 2.79 -3.50 1.97
N PHE A 36 3.62 -2.48 2.18
CA PHE A 36 3.96 -1.48 1.17
C PHE A 36 4.54 -2.14 -0.09
N GLU A 37 5.51 -3.03 0.08
CA GLU A 37 6.11 -3.79 -1.02
C GLU A 37 5.04 -4.56 -1.81
N ASN A 38 4.17 -5.30 -1.12
CA ASN A 38 3.14 -6.12 -1.73
C ASN A 38 2.17 -5.29 -2.57
N TYR A 39 1.60 -4.22 -2.02
CA TYR A 39 0.61 -3.45 -2.76
C TYR A 39 1.24 -2.55 -3.82
N VAL A 40 2.46 -2.03 -3.63
CA VAL A 40 3.14 -1.26 -4.68
C VAL A 40 3.46 -2.13 -5.86
N ARG A 41 3.99 -3.34 -5.64
CA ARG A 41 4.22 -4.30 -6.73
C ARG A 41 2.92 -4.67 -7.42
N PHE A 42 1.85 -4.92 -6.66
CA PHE A 42 0.52 -5.17 -7.24
C PHE A 42 0.04 -4.01 -8.14
N LEU A 43 0.23 -2.76 -7.72
CA LEU A 43 -0.12 -1.60 -8.54
C LEU A 43 0.72 -1.54 -9.82
N GLN A 44 2.04 -1.75 -9.72
CA GLN A 44 2.95 -1.74 -10.87
C GLN A 44 2.60 -2.84 -11.88
N ASP A 45 2.40 -4.08 -11.40
CA ASP A 45 2.11 -5.26 -12.22
C ASP A 45 0.79 -5.12 -12.98
N ASN A 46 -0.12 -4.27 -12.49
CA ASN A 46 -1.41 -3.99 -13.10
C ASN A 46 -1.46 -2.68 -13.90
N GLY A 47 -0.32 -2.03 -14.15
CA GLY A 47 -0.25 -0.79 -14.94
C GLY A 47 -0.85 0.43 -14.25
N PHE A 48 -0.97 0.41 -12.92
CA PHE A 48 -1.55 1.50 -12.13
C PHE A 48 -0.54 2.57 -11.72
N THR A 49 0.74 2.38 -12.03
CA THR A 49 1.80 3.36 -11.77
C THR A 49 2.29 4.00 -13.07
N THR A 50 2.77 5.24 -12.98
CA THR A 50 3.34 5.98 -14.13
C THR A 50 4.83 5.70 -14.32
N ARG A 51 5.48 5.15 -13.30
CA ARG A 51 6.89 4.76 -13.26
C ARG A 51 7.06 3.55 -12.35
N VAL A 52 8.27 2.99 -12.32
CA VAL A 52 8.67 2.02 -11.29
C VAL A 52 8.95 2.78 -9.98
N LEU A 53 8.21 2.43 -8.93
CA LEU A 53 8.34 2.95 -7.57
C LEU A 53 9.22 2.06 -6.70
N LEU A 54 9.19 0.75 -6.96
CA LEU A 54 9.98 -0.25 -6.29
C LEU A 54 10.46 -1.27 -7.33
N LYS A 55 11.78 -1.40 -7.47
CA LYS A 55 12.38 -2.38 -8.38
C LYS A 55 12.16 -3.81 -7.87
N GLU A 56 12.37 -4.77 -8.76
CA GLU A 56 12.41 -6.19 -8.38
C GLU A 56 13.46 -6.40 -7.28
N ASN A 57 13.06 -7.08 -6.19
CA ASN A 57 13.86 -7.32 -4.98
C ASN A 57 14.23 -6.09 -4.14
N GLU A 58 13.84 -4.88 -4.55
CA GLU A 58 14.00 -3.70 -3.70
C GLU A 58 13.04 -3.77 -2.51
N LYS A 59 13.54 -3.34 -1.35
CA LYS A 59 12.83 -3.31 -0.07
C LYS A 59 12.35 -1.90 0.25
N ALA A 60 11.18 -1.82 0.86
CA ALA A 60 10.66 -0.54 1.34
C ALA A 60 11.50 -0.05 2.52
N THR A 61 11.57 1.27 2.66
CA THR A 61 12.26 1.96 3.75
C THR A 61 11.33 2.99 4.38
N THR A 62 11.73 3.63 5.47
CA THR A 62 10.94 4.70 6.10
C THR A 62 10.66 5.86 5.14
N GLU A 63 11.56 6.10 4.18
CA GLU A 63 11.41 7.15 3.16
C GLU A 63 10.54 6.72 1.98
N SER A 64 10.11 5.46 1.90
CA SER A 64 9.19 4.99 0.87
C SER A 64 7.86 5.74 0.96
N GLN A 65 7.43 6.24 -0.20
CA GLN A 65 6.25 7.08 -0.35
C GLN A 65 5.62 6.90 -1.72
N ILE A 66 4.36 7.31 -1.82
CA ILE A 66 3.62 7.40 -3.09
C ILE A 66 3.09 8.82 -3.21
N LYS A 67 3.35 9.44 -4.36
CA LYS A 67 2.78 10.71 -4.77
C LYS A 67 1.58 10.49 -5.67
N ILE A 68 0.75 11.51 -5.82
CA ILE A 68 -0.35 11.50 -6.79
C ILE A 68 0.17 11.22 -8.21
N GLY A 69 1.28 11.86 -8.61
CA GLY A 69 1.87 11.70 -9.93
C GLY A 69 2.50 10.33 -10.20
N ASP A 70 2.72 9.53 -9.14
CA ASP A 70 3.25 8.16 -9.26
C ASP A 70 2.19 7.17 -9.74
N LEU A 71 0.91 7.53 -9.65
CA LEU A 71 -0.22 6.70 -10.06
C LEU A 71 -0.83 7.22 -11.36
N THR A 72 -1.29 6.29 -12.20
CA THR A 72 -2.16 6.64 -13.34
C THR A 72 -3.51 7.15 -12.80
N PRO A 73 -4.33 7.86 -13.60
CA PRO A 73 -5.67 8.27 -13.15
C PRO A 73 -6.52 7.08 -12.67
N GLU A 74 -6.39 5.95 -13.34
CA GLU A 74 -7.08 4.70 -13.00
C GLU A 74 -6.47 4.04 -11.76
N GLY A 75 -5.13 4.04 -11.66
CA GLY A 75 -4.41 3.57 -10.49
C GLY A 75 -4.74 4.33 -9.21
N LEU A 76 -4.95 5.65 -9.30
CA LEU A 76 -5.40 6.46 -8.18
C LEU A 76 -6.82 6.09 -7.73
N LYS A 77 -7.74 5.89 -8.69
CA LYS A 77 -9.10 5.41 -8.38
C LYS A 77 -9.03 4.04 -7.69
N PHE A 78 -8.23 3.12 -8.22
CA PHE A 78 -8.06 1.79 -7.64
C PHE A 78 -7.38 1.84 -6.27
N TYR A 79 -6.42 2.72 -6.04
CA TYR A 79 -5.78 2.89 -4.75
C TYR A 79 -6.80 3.22 -3.65
N PHE A 80 -7.71 4.16 -3.91
CA PHE A 80 -8.77 4.50 -2.97
C PHE A 80 -9.86 3.43 -2.84
N TYR A 81 -10.16 2.70 -3.93
CA TYR A 81 -11.18 1.65 -3.94
C TYR A 81 -10.70 0.33 -3.29
N GLY A 82 -9.51 -0.15 -3.66
CA GLY A 82 -8.97 -1.46 -3.34
C GLY A 82 -7.88 -1.42 -2.26
N ILE A 83 -6.80 -0.66 -2.50
CA ILE A 83 -5.63 -0.65 -1.60
C ILE A 83 -6.00 -0.15 -0.20
N ARG A 84 -6.74 0.96 -0.09
CA ARG A 84 -7.23 1.43 1.22
C ARG A 84 -8.10 0.40 1.94
N LYS A 85 -8.94 -0.35 1.22
CA LYS A 85 -9.77 -1.42 1.81
C LYS A 85 -8.94 -2.61 2.27
N TRP A 86 -7.84 -2.89 1.59
CA TRP A 86 -6.87 -3.88 2.04
C TRP A 86 -6.18 -3.41 3.33
N ARG A 87 -5.80 -2.12 3.43
CA ARG A 87 -5.26 -1.53 4.67
C ARG A 87 -6.23 -1.65 5.84
N GLU A 88 -7.48 -1.23 5.65
CA GLU A 88 -8.52 -1.37 6.68
C GLU A 88 -8.73 -2.84 7.11
N LYS A 89 -8.53 -3.80 6.20
CA LYS A 89 -8.61 -5.23 6.51
C LYS A 89 -7.42 -5.67 7.36
N TYR A 90 -6.20 -5.28 6.97
CA TYR A 90 -4.99 -5.51 7.75
C TYR A 90 -5.13 -4.93 9.16
N ASP A 91 -5.60 -3.69 9.30
CA ASP A 91 -5.73 -3.01 10.60
C ASP A 91 -6.63 -3.79 11.57
N ARG A 92 -7.71 -4.40 11.05
CA ARG A 92 -8.68 -5.19 11.82
C ARG A 92 -8.31 -6.66 12.01
N ALA A 93 -7.31 -7.16 11.29
CA ALA A 93 -6.95 -8.57 11.32
C ALA A 93 -6.24 -8.94 12.64
N LYS A 94 -6.62 -10.09 13.21
CA LYS A 94 -5.87 -10.73 14.31
C LYS A 94 -4.54 -11.31 13.83
N ASP A 95 -4.56 -11.93 12.65
CA ASP A 95 -3.38 -12.47 11.97
C ASP A 95 -2.92 -11.47 10.90
N LYS A 96 -1.96 -10.64 11.29
CA LYS A 96 -1.41 -9.56 10.46
C LYS A 96 -0.66 -10.11 9.25
N LYS A 97 0.19 -11.11 9.46
CA LYS A 97 0.98 -11.77 8.39
C LYS A 97 0.09 -12.37 7.30
N LYS A 98 -1.01 -13.01 7.69
CA LYS A 98 -1.99 -13.51 6.72
C LYS A 98 -2.68 -12.38 5.96
N ALA A 99 -3.04 -11.30 6.64
CA ALA A 99 -3.73 -10.17 5.99
C ALA A 99 -2.84 -9.41 4.99
N ILE A 100 -1.55 -9.24 5.30
CA ILE A 100 -0.56 -8.61 4.39
C ILE A 100 -0.41 -9.40 3.09
N ASN A 101 -0.52 -10.73 3.15
CA ASN A 101 -0.33 -11.64 2.01
C ASN A 101 -1.65 -12.10 1.36
N ASP A 102 -2.78 -11.45 1.69
CA ASP A 102 -4.08 -11.81 1.14
C ASP A 102 -4.29 -11.25 -0.28
N PHE A 103 -3.50 -11.74 -1.23
CA PHE A 103 -3.59 -11.34 -2.64
C PHE A 103 -4.96 -11.70 -3.25
N ASN A 104 -5.57 -12.81 -2.84
CA ASN A 104 -6.92 -13.20 -3.26
C ASN A 104 -7.96 -12.09 -2.98
N PHE A 105 -7.84 -11.39 -1.84
CA PHE A 105 -8.73 -10.27 -1.52
C PHE A 105 -8.57 -9.12 -2.52
N ILE A 106 -7.33 -8.69 -2.78
CA ILE A 106 -7.10 -7.54 -3.67
C ILE A 106 -7.36 -7.89 -5.14
N GLU A 107 -7.09 -9.12 -5.58
CA GLU A 107 -7.45 -9.61 -6.91
C GLU A 107 -8.96 -9.62 -7.13
N LYS A 108 -9.74 -10.07 -6.13
CA LYS A 108 -11.20 -9.97 -6.18
C LYS A 108 -11.66 -8.52 -6.30
N LYS A 109 -11.02 -7.60 -5.57
CA LYS A 109 -11.31 -6.17 -5.67
C LYS A 109 -10.95 -5.61 -7.04
N LEU A 110 -9.84 -6.02 -7.62
CA LEU A 110 -9.45 -5.65 -8.98
C LEU A 110 -10.47 -6.10 -10.01
N LYS A 111 -10.93 -7.36 -9.92
CA LYS A 111 -11.98 -7.86 -10.80
C LYS A 111 -13.27 -7.03 -10.70
N GLN A 112 -13.74 -6.78 -9.48
CA GLN A 112 -14.91 -5.93 -9.22
C GLN A 112 -14.73 -4.49 -9.72
N PHE A 113 -13.50 -3.97 -9.70
CA PHE A 113 -13.21 -2.63 -10.18
C PHE A 113 -13.24 -2.54 -11.72
N ARG A 114 -12.79 -3.58 -12.42
CA ARG A 114 -12.78 -3.66 -13.88
C ARG A 114 -14.14 -4.00 -14.50
N GLU A 115 -15.04 -4.60 -13.73
CA GLU A 115 -16.40 -4.97 -14.16
C GLU A 115 -17.45 -3.85 -13.93
N GLN A 116 -17.03 -2.70 -13.36
CA GLN A 116 -17.86 -1.50 -13.19
C GLN A 116 -17.90 -0.66 -14.47
#